data_AF-A0A5B9ECQ5-F1
#
_entry.id   AF-A0A5B9ECQ5-F1
#
_cell.length_a   1.000
_cell.length_b   1.000
_cell.length_c   1.000
_cell.angle_alpha   90.00
_cell.angle_beta   90.00
_cell.angle_gamma   90.00
#
_symmetry.space_group_name_H-M   'P 1'
#
loop_
_entity.id
_entity.type
_entity.pdbx_description
1 polymer ?
#
loop_
_entity_poly.entity_id
_entity_poly.type
_entity_poly.pdbx_seq_one_letter_code
_entity_poly.pdbx_strand_id
1 'polypeptide(L)'
;MSTYESQSSKTIRGTQSFVGTMSWVWKHPLLVGLEILWRWLWGIPALWLTARTAKRILDQHPVDWTALQHASLLDPMHAAEVAGAIITVLAAPVTEALTWLLPLLMLTWVAAHTIGRTIVLHRIDAELIPRPATFLLLTLLRLVALALAFAVWWRSLLWSSTITIANPIAQGREPNLVGYCALLIIFSMGVFVLWGVVSWIFSIAPLLAVVRQLTAAQAIRESFRLGALRQKLVEINLVMGIVKITLIVLAMVFSATPLPFQSVATDSFLHTWWAGVTVAYLIASDFFHVARAVAYLQLYRRATG
;
A
#
# COMPACT_ATOMS: atom_id res chain seq x y z
N MET A 1 -3.10 57.39 -2.69
CA MET A 1 -4.23 56.44 -2.83
C MET A 1 -3.79 55.40 -3.86
N SER A 2 -3.11 54.29 -3.50
CA SER A 2 -3.52 53.23 -2.54
C SER A 2 -4.94 52.79 -2.92
N THR A 3 -5.19 51.67 -3.58
CA THR A 3 -4.75 50.30 -3.30
C THR A 3 -4.90 49.48 -4.59
N TYR A 4 -3.85 49.37 -5.40
CA TYR A 4 -3.78 48.24 -6.35
C TYR A 4 -3.31 47.06 -5.55
N GLU A 5 -4.27 46.17 -5.31
CA GLU A 5 -4.12 44.90 -4.64
C GLU A 5 -2.90 44.17 -5.19
N SER A 6 -1.82 44.22 -4.43
CA SER A 6 -1.05 43.02 -4.13
C SER A 6 -2.06 42.01 -3.55
N GLN A 7 -2.81 41.34 -4.43
CA GLN A 7 -3.35 40.02 -4.15
C GLN A 7 -2.13 39.14 -3.96
N SER A 8 -1.61 39.21 -2.72
CA SER A 8 -0.84 38.18 -2.08
C SER A 8 -1.42 36.88 -2.59
N SER A 9 -0.62 36.15 -3.35
CA SER A 9 -0.87 34.78 -3.73
C SER A 9 -1.23 34.06 -2.45
N LYS A 10 -2.53 34.00 -2.13
CA LYS A 10 -3.01 33.49 -0.86
C LYS A 10 -2.50 32.08 -0.86
N THR A 11 -1.48 31.82 -0.04
CA THR A 11 -0.69 30.60 -0.08
C THR A 11 -1.59 29.53 0.48
N ILE A 12 -2.53 29.05 -0.34
CA ILE A 12 -3.47 28.00 0.04
C ILE A 12 -2.59 26.80 0.35
N ARG A 13 -2.46 26.51 1.65
CA ARG A 13 -1.76 25.34 2.17
C ARG A 13 -2.40 24.10 1.56
N GLY A 14 -1.59 23.16 1.04
CA GLY A 14 -2.10 21.96 0.38
C GLY A 14 -3.08 21.18 1.27
N THR A 15 -2.78 21.13 2.57
CA THR A 15 -3.62 20.59 3.64
C THR A 15 -5.02 21.22 3.76
N GLN A 16 -5.16 22.56 3.69
CA GLN A 16 -6.48 23.21 3.76
C GLN A 16 -7.34 22.89 2.54
N SER A 17 -6.70 22.78 1.36
CA SER A 17 -7.40 22.32 0.16
C SER A 17 -7.84 20.87 0.28
N PHE A 18 -7.06 20.01 0.96
CA PHE A 18 -7.37 18.59 1.10
C PHE A 18 -8.62 18.34 1.95
N VAL A 19 -8.83 19.09 3.05
CA VAL A 19 -10.05 18.99 3.86
C VAL A 19 -11.30 19.35 3.04
N GLY A 20 -11.21 20.40 2.23
CA GLY A 20 -12.28 20.76 1.30
C GLY A 20 -12.58 19.65 0.29
N THR A 21 -11.53 19.00 -0.25
CA THR A 21 -11.68 17.85 -1.13
C THR A 21 -12.35 16.66 -0.43
N MET A 22 -11.99 16.35 0.83
CA MET A 22 -12.64 15.28 1.58
C MET A 22 -14.13 15.54 1.78
N SER A 23 -14.50 16.78 2.14
CA SER A 23 -15.91 17.18 2.27
C SER A 23 -16.66 17.03 0.95
N TRP A 24 -16.03 17.38 -0.17
CA TRP A 24 -16.62 17.19 -1.49
C TRP A 24 -16.82 15.69 -1.82
N VAL A 25 -15.84 14.84 -1.56
CA VAL A 25 -15.95 13.38 -1.82
C VAL A 25 -17.04 12.75 -0.95
N TRP A 26 -17.16 13.18 0.29
CA TRP A 26 -18.22 12.75 1.20
C TRP A 26 -19.63 13.04 0.64
N LYS A 27 -19.78 14.18 -0.05
CA LYS A 27 -21.04 14.55 -0.74
C LYS A 27 -21.28 13.77 -2.03
N HIS A 28 -20.30 13.01 -2.53
CA HIS A 28 -20.38 12.22 -3.75
C HIS A 28 -20.13 10.72 -3.46
N PRO A 29 -20.99 10.06 -2.66
CA PRO A 29 -20.77 8.69 -2.21
C PRO A 29 -20.71 7.69 -3.36
N LEU A 30 -21.34 7.98 -4.51
CA LEU A 30 -21.27 7.14 -5.71
C LEU A 30 -19.84 6.95 -6.22
N LEU A 31 -18.96 7.95 -6.07
CA LEU A 31 -17.55 7.82 -6.49
C LEU A 31 -16.80 6.82 -5.61
N VAL A 32 -17.07 6.85 -4.31
CA VAL A 32 -16.49 5.91 -3.34
C VAL A 32 -17.09 4.53 -3.53
N GLY A 33 -18.41 4.43 -3.74
CA GLY A 33 -19.09 3.18 -4.01
C GLY A 33 -18.58 2.49 -5.28
N LEU A 34 -18.33 3.24 -6.36
CA LEU A 34 -17.71 2.69 -7.57
C LEU A 34 -16.29 2.19 -7.30
N GLU A 35 -15.48 2.94 -6.55
CA GLU A 35 -14.13 2.53 -6.17
C GLU A 35 -14.13 1.22 -5.37
N ILE A 36 -15.00 1.13 -4.36
CA ILE A 36 -15.18 -0.07 -3.54
C ILE A 36 -15.64 -1.23 -4.42
N LEU A 37 -16.65 -1.01 -5.26
CA LEU A 37 -17.24 -2.06 -6.09
C LEU A 37 -16.20 -2.73 -6.99
N TRP A 38 -15.44 -1.97 -7.78
CA TRP A 38 -14.47 -2.60 -8.69
C TRP A 38 -13.32 -3.27 -7.93
N ARG A 39 -12.89 -2.71 -6.80
CA ARG A 39 -11.84 -3.31 -5.97
C ARG A 39 -12.28 -4.62 -5.36
N TRP A 40 -13.53 -4.70 -4.90
CA TRP A 40 -14.10 -5.89 -4.28
C TRP A 40 -14.43 -6.96 -5.32
N LEU A 41 -14.91 -6.57 -6.50
CA LEU A 41 -15.14 -7.48 -7.63
C LEU A 41 -13.87 -8.22 -8.04
N TRP A 42 -12.69 -7.60 -7.95
CA TRP A 42 -11.41 -8.28 -8.16
C TRP A 42 -10.87 -8.92 -6.87
N GLY A 43 -10.96 -8.21 -5.74
CA GLY A 43 -10.34 -8.58 -4.48
C GLY A 43 -10.93 -9.84 -3.84
N ILE A 44 -12.25 -10.03 -3.91
CA ILE A 44 -12.89 -11.24 -3.37
C ILE A 44 -12.43 -12.50 -4.12
N PRO A 45 -12.52 -12.58 -5.46
CA PRO A 45 -11.97 -13.72 -6.21
C PRO A 45 -10.47 -13.94 -5.98
N ALA A 46 -9.68 -12.88 -5.93
CA ALA A 46 -8.24 -12.97 -5.68
C ALA A 46 -7.94 -13.55 -4.29
N LEU A 47 -8.65 -13.09 -3.26
CA LEU A 47 -8.54 -13.60 -1.89
C LEU A 47 -8.99 -15.05 -1.79
N TRP A 48 -10.09 -15.41 -2.45
CA TRP A 48 -10.57 -16.79 -2.51
C TRP A 48 -9.56 -17.73 -3.17
N LEU A 49 -9.00 -17.33 -4.32
CA LEU A 49 -7.97 -18.12 -5.02
C LEU A 49 -6.71 -18.30 -4.16
N THR A 50 -6.27 -17.23 -3.48
CA THR A 50 -5.12 -17.26 -2.58
C THR A 50 -5.38 -18.16 -1.38
N ALA A 51 -6.54 -18.03 -0.73
CA ALA A 51 -6.93 -18.85 0.41
C ALA A 51 -7.05 -20.34 0.03
N ARG A 52 -7.63 -20.65 -1.13
CA ARG A 52 -7.72 -22.02 -1.65
C ARG A 52 -6.33 -22.62 -1.90
N THR A 53 -5.42 -21.84 -2.48
CA THR A 53 -4.04 -22.28 -2.74
C THR A 53 -3.28 -22.50 -1.45
N ALA A 54 -3.37 -21.56 -0.51
CA ALA A 54 -2.78 -21.69 0.83
C ALA A 54 -3.32 -22.91 1.57
N LYS A 55 -4.64 -23.12 1.57
CA LYS A 55 -5.27 -24.30 2.17
C LYS A 55 -4.76 -25.60 1.55
N ARG A 56 -4.69 -25.67 0.21
CA ARG A 56 -4.16 -26.85 -0.50
C ARG A 56 -2.73 -27.17 -0.07
N ILE A 57 -1.87 -26.16 0.07
CA ILE A 57 -0.49 -26.34 0.54
C ILE A 57 -0.51 -26.87 1.98
N LEU A 58 -1.27 -26.25 2.88
CA LEU A 58 -1.35 -26.69 4.28
C LEU A 58 -1.93 -28.10 4.44
N ASP A 59 -2.89 -28.50 3.60
CA ASP A 59 -3.48 -29.84 3.63
C ASP A 59 -2.50 -30.92 3.11
N GLN A 60 -1.56 -30.55 2.23
CA GLN A 60 -0.60 -31.48 1.60
C GLN A 60 0.72 -31.62 2.36
N HIS A 61 1.04 -30.65 3.23
CA HIS A 61 2.31 -30.59 3.92
C HIS A 61 2.08 -30.59 5.44
N PRO A 62 2.57 -31.59 6.18
CA PRO A 62 2.33 -31.70 7.61
C PRO A 62 3.07 -30.59 8.35
N VAL A 63 2.31 -29.61 8.85
CA VAL A 63 2.80 -28.55 9.75
C VAL A 63 2.48 -28.96 11.18
N ASP A 64 3.49 -28.92 12.05
CA ASP A 64 3.29 -29.14 13.48
C ASP A 64 2.65 -27.90 14.13
N TRP A 65 1.32 -27.85 14.08
CA TRP A 65 0.53 -26.79 14.71
C TRP A 65 0.67 -26.79 16.23
N THR A 66 0.98 -27.93 16.84
CA THR A 66 1.18 -28.02 18.28
C THR A 66 2.48 -27.34 18.69
N ALA A 67 3.58 -27.56 17.97
CA ALA A 67 4.83 -26.84 18.19
C ALA A 67 4.65 -25.32 18.04
N LEU A 68 3.87 -24.88 17.03
CA LEU A 68 3.58 -23.46 16.84
C LEU A 68 2.80 -22.83 18.00
N GLN A 69 1.83 -23.55 18.56
CA GLN A 69 1.04 -23.08 19.71
C GLN A 69 1.86 -22.99 21.00
N HIS A 70 2.87 -23.86 21.17
CA HIS A 70 3.75 -23.87 22.33
C HIS A 70 4.98 -22.97 22.16
N ALA A 71 5.21 -22.40 20.97
CA ALA A 71 6.28 -21.45 20.73
C ALA A 71 6.06 -20.20 21.60
N SER A 72 6.80 -20.13 22.71
CA SER A 72 6.72 -19.03 23.66
C SER A 72 7.30 -17.75 23.06
N LEU A 73 6.58 -16.63 23.18
CA LEU A 73 7.10 -15.31 22.84
C LEU A 73 8.25 -14.86 23.76
N LEU A 74 8.39 -15.51 24.93
CA LEU A 74 9.45 -15.23 25.89
C LEU A 74 10.74 -16.02 25.60
N ASP A 75 10.67 -17.02 24.73
CA ASP A 75 11.84 -17.78 24.25
C ASP A 75 12.00 -17.56 22.73
N PRO A 76 12.65 -16.46 22.32
CA PRO A 76 12.79 -16.11 20.91
C PRO A 76 13.64 -17.13 20.13
N MET A 77 14.50 -17.90 20.79
CA MET A 77 15.31 -18.92 20.14
C MET A 77 14.47 -20.14 19.80
N HIS A 78 13.68 -20.64 20.76
CA HIS A 78 12.74 -21.72 20.48
C HIS A 78 11.70 -21.32 19.43
N ALA A 79 11.17 -20.10 19.49
CA ALA A 79 10.25 -19.58 18.47
C ALA A 79 10.89 -19.51 17.07
N ALA A 80 12.17 -19.12 16.98
CA ALA A 80 12.91 -19.10 15.72
C ALA A 80 13.17 -20.51 15.16
N GLU A 81 13.45 -21.49 16.02
CA GLU A 81 13.60 -22.89 15.64
C GLU A 81 12.31 -23.47 15.07
N VAL A 82 11.18 -23.26 15.77
CA VAL A 82 9.85 -23.70 15.31
C VAL A 82 9.51 -23.02 13.97
N ALA A 83 9.73 -21.71 13.85
CA ALA A 83 9.52 -21.00 12.58
C ALA A 83 10.43 -21.54 11.47
N GLY A 84 11.69 -21.85 11.76
CA GLY A 84 12.63 -22.46 10.83
C GLY A 84 12.14 -23.82 10.34
N ALA A 85 11.66 -24.68 11.24
CA ALA A 85 11.10 -25.99 10.89
C ALA A 85 9.84 -25.89 10.00
N ILE A 86 8.99 -24.89 10.23
CA ILE A 86 7.83 -24.64 9.37
C ILE A 86 8.28 -24.14 7.99
N ILE A 87 9.25 -23.23 7.95
CA ILE A 87 9.78 -22.68 6.70
C ILE A 87 10.41 -23.78 5.84
N THR A 88 11.16 -24.73 6.40
CA THR A 88 11.79 -25.80 5.61
C THR A 88 10.76 -26.71 4.93
N VAL A 89 9.59 -26.91 5.55
CA VAL A 89 8.48 -27.69 4.97
C VAL A 89 7.71 -26.87 3.93
N LEU A 90 7.42 -25.60 4.21
CA LEU A 90 6.53 -24.79 3.39
C LEU A 90 7.23 -23.96 2.30
N ALA A 91 8.54 -23.69 2.41
CA ALA A 91 9.22 -22.76 1.50
C ALA A 91 9.12 -23.18 0.03
N ALA A 92 9.39 -24.45 -0.28
CA ALA A 92 9.32 -24.97 -1.64
C ALA A 92 7.92 -24.88 -2.27
N PRO A 93 6.85 -25.45 -1.67
CA PRO A 93 5.50 -25.39 -2.25
C PRO A 93 4.94 -23.97 -2.28
N VAL A 94 5.25 -23.12 -1.30
CA VAL A 94 4.87 -21.70 -1.33
C VAL A 94 5.59 -20.97 -2.47
N THR A 95 6.89 -21.21 -2.67
CA THR A 95 7.63 -20.59 -3.78
C THR A 95 7.07 -21.02 -5.12
N GLU A 96 6.81 -22.32 -5.32
CA GLU A 96 6.17 -22.83 -6.53
C GLU A 96 4.82 -22.16 -6.78
N ALA A 97 3.96 -22.08 -5.77
CA ALA A 97 2.67 -21.40 -5.89
C ALA A 97 2.82 -19.92 -6.25
N LEU A 98 3.78 -19.21 -5.62
CA LEU A 98 4.05 -17.81 -5.90
C LEU A 98 4.52 -17.58 -7.34
N THR A 99 5.25 -18.52 -7.96
CA THR A 99 5.76 -18.34 -9.33
C THR A 99 4.66 -18.12 -10.38
N TRP A 100 3.47 -18.69 -10.20
CA TRP A 100 2.34 -18.51 -11.10
C TRP A 100 1.24 -17.62 -10.52
N LEU A 101 0.98 -17.71 -9.20
CA LEU A 101 -0.09 -16.97 -8.56
C LEU A 101 0.22 -15.47 -8.51
N LEU A 102 1.47 -15.11 -8.15
CA LEU A 102 1.87 -13.72 -8.05
C LEU A 102 1.76 -12.97 -9.39
N PRO A 103 2.33 -13.44 -10.52
CA PRO A 103 2.17 -12.74 -11.80
C PRO A 103 0.72 -12.71 -12.28
N LEU A 104 -0.06 -13.77 -12.05
CA LEU A 104 -1.49 -13.79 -12.38
C LEU A 104 -2.26 -12.71 -11.62
N LEU A 105 -2.07 -12.62 -10.29
CA LEU A 105 -2.70 -11.61 -9.45
C LEU A 105 -2.24 -10.20 -9.85
N MET A 106 -0.95 -10.00 -10.12
CA MET A 106 -0.40 -8.72 -10.56
C MET A 106 -1.02 -8.25 -11.88
N LEU A 107 -1.05 -9.11 -12.90
CA LEU A 107 -1.57 -8.77 -14.23
C LEU A 107 -3.07 -8.49 -14.20
N THR A 108 -3.84 -9.36 -13.53
CA THR A 108 -5.29 -9.16 -13.39
C THR A 108 -5.62 -7.93 -12.55
N TRP A 109 -4.85 -7.64 -11.49
CA TRP A 109 -4.97 -6.41 -10.71
C TRP A 109 -4.74 -5.18 -11.57
N VAL A 110 -3.69 -5.17 -12.39
CA VAL A 110 -3.36 -4.03 -13.24
C VAL A 110 -4.48 -3.78 -14.27
N ALA A 111 -5.04 -4.84 -14.86
CA ALA A 111 -6.20 -4.73 -15.73
C ALA A 111 -7.42 -4.15 -14.99
N ALA A 112 -7.78 -4.74 -13.85
CA ALA A 112 -8.91 -4.30 -13.03
C ALA A 112 -8.75 -2.85 -12.56
N HIS A 113 -7.55 -2.48 -12.11
CA HIS A 113 -7.20 -1.13 -11.68
C HIS A 113 -7.29 -0.12 -12.83
N THR A 114 -6.79 -0.44 -14.04
CA THR A 114 -6.89 0.45 -15.19
C THR A 114 -8.36 0.68 -15.57
N ILE A 115 -9.18 -0.37 -15.60
CA ILE A 115 -10.62 -0.26 -15.93
C ILE A 115 -11.34 0.54 -14.85
N GLY A 116 -11.21 0.14 -13.59
CA GLY A 116 -11.85 0.79 -12.45
C GLY A 116 -11.47 2.26 -12.33
N ARG A 117 -10.18 2.60 -12.50
CA ARG A 117 -9.73 3.99 -12.49
C ARG A 117 -10.21 4.82 -13.66
N THR A 118 -10.31 4.23 -14.85
CA THR A 118 -10.87 4.93 -16.01
C THR A 118 -12.33 5.28 -15.75
N ILE A 119 -13.13 4.34 -15.22
CA ILE A 119 -14.55 4.56 -14.88
C ILE A 119 -14.70 5.66 -13.81
N VAL A 120 -13.92 5.58 -12.72
CA VAL A 120 -14.00 6.56 -11.63
C VAL A 120 -13.58 7.95 -12.10
N LEU A 121 -12.49 8.08 -12.87
CA LEU A 121 -12.04 9.37 -13.40
C LEU A 121 -13.04 9.98 -14.38
N HIS A 122 -13.58 9.18 -15.30
CA HIS A 122 -14.61 9.65 -16.24
C HIS A 122 -15.89 10.07 -15.50
N ARG A 123 -16.21 9.46 -14.36
CA ARG A 123 -17.35 9.87 -13.53
C ARG A 123 -17.10 11.16 -12.76
N ILE A 124 -15.85 11.44 -12.38
CA ILE A 124 -15.45 12.71 -11.78
C ILE A 124 -15.53 13.82 -12.83
N ASP A 125 -15.16 13.52 -14.08
CA ASP A 125 -15.02 14.49 -15.15
C ASP A 125 -15.21 13.81 -16.52
N ALA A 126 -16.37 14.07 -17.14
CA ALA A 126 -16.79 13.42 -18.38
C ALA A 126 -16.00 13.92 -19.61
N GLU A 127 -15.31 15.06 -19.51
CA GLU A 127 -14.48 15.62 -20.59
C GLU A 127 -13.16 14.86 -20.77
N LEU A 128 -12.78 14.03 -19.80
CA LEU A 128 -11.55 13.24 -19.84
C LEU A 128 -11.67 12.11 -20.87
N ILE A 129 -10.85 12.20 -21.93
CA ILE A 129 -10.74 11.13 -22.92
C ILE A 129 -9.95 9.97 -22.31
N PRO A 130 -10.51 8.76 -22.24
CA PRO A 130 -9.86 7.61 -21.64
C PRO A 130 -8.65 7.14 -22.48
N ARG A 131 -7.51 6.93 -21.82
CA ARG A 131 -6.30 6.35 -22.43
C ARG A 131 -5.89 5.06 -21.72
N PRO A 132 -6.63 3.95 -21.90
CA PRO A 132 -6.43 2.73 -21.13
C PRO A 132 -5.02 2.14 -21.33
N ALA A 133 -4.46 2.21 -22.54
CA ALA A 133 -3.11 1.72 -22.82
C ALA A 133 -2.04 2.49 -22.02
N THR A 134 -2.14 3.81 -21.97
CA THR A 134 -1.21 4.64 -21.19
C THR A 134 -1.38 4.40 -19.69
N PHE A 135 -2.62 4.25 -19.20
CA PHE A 135 -2.90 3.89 -17.81
C PHE A 135 -2.32 2.53 -17.42
N LEU A 136 -2.50 1.54 -18.28
CA LEU A 136 -1.95 0.20 -18.11
C LEU A 136 -0.42 0.27 -17.97
N LEU A 137 0.26 0.92 -18.91
CA LEU A 137 1.72 1.02 -18.91
C LEU A 137 2.25 1.76 -17.68
N LEU A 138 1.61 2.86 -17.27
CA LEU A 138 2.01 3.61 -16.07
C LEU A 138 1.74 2.82 -14.78
N THR A 139 0.65 2.05 -14.73
CA THR A 139 0.35 1.17 -13.59
C THR A 139 1.34 0.01 -13.51
N LEU A 140 1.71 -0.60 -14.64
CA LEU A 140 2.77 -1.60 -14.71
C LEU A 140 4.11 -1.03 -14.23
N LEU A 141 4.48 0.16 -14.70
CA LEU A 141 5.73 0.79 -14.29
C LEU A 141 5.76 1.08 -12.78
N ARG A 142 4.64 1.54 -12.22
CA ARG A 142 4.50 1.73 -10.78
C ARG A 142 4.67 0.42 -10.00
N LEU A 143 4.11 -0.66 -10.53
CA LEU A 143 4.19 -1.98 -9.91
C LEU A 143 5.63 -2.53 -9.97
N VAL A 144 6.33 -2.36 -11.10
CA VAL A 144 7.75 -2.70 -11.24
C VAL A 144 8.59 -1.88 -10.27
N ALA A 145 8.35 -0.57 -10.16
CA ALA A 145 9.07 0.28 -9.21
C ALA A 145 8.84 -0.16 -7.75
N LEU A 146 7.63 -0.56 -7.40
CA LEU A 146 7.32 -1.11 -6.07
C LEU A 146 8.02 -2.45 -5.83
N ALA A 147 8.03 -3.34 -6.83
CA ALA A 147 8.72 -4.63 -6.75
C ALA A 147 10.24 -4.44 -6.59
N LEU A 148 10.83 -3.48 -7.28
CA LEU A 148 12.24 -3.12 -7.13
C LEU A 148 12.53 -2.57 -5.73
N ALA A 149 11.69 -1.66 -5.20
CA ALA A 149 11.84 -1.14 -3.85
C ALA A 149 11.76 -2.26 -2.80
N PHE A 150 10.82 -3.20 -2.97
CA PHE A 150 10.69 -4.37 -2.12
C PHE A 150 11.91 -5.30 -2.23
N ALA A 151 12.41 -5.56 -3.44
CA ALA A 151 13.60 -6.38 -3.66
C ALA A 151 14.85 -5.76 -3.01
N VAL A 152 15.02 -4.44 -3.12
CA VAL A 152 16.10 -3.72 -2.44
C VAL A 152 15.97 -3.86 -0.92
N TRP A 153 14.79 -3.61 -0.35
CA TRP A 153 14.54 -3.79 1.08
C TRP A 153 14.85 -5.22 1.55
N TRP A 154 14.34 -6.23 0.83
CA TRP A 154 14.56 -7.63 1.15
C TRP A 154 16.05 -8.01 1.10
N ARG A 155 16.77 -7.56 0.07
CA ARG A 155 18.22 -7.75 -0.05
C ARG A 155 18.96 -7.09 1.10
N SER A 156 18.55 -5.89 1.54
CA SER A 156 19.14 -5.23 2.69
C SER A 156 18.91 -6.00 4.00
N LEU A 157 17.74 -6.62 4.18
CA LEU A 157 17.48 -7.49 5.34
C LEU A 157 18.36 -8.73 5.35
N LEU A 158 18.44 -9.43 4.21
CA LEU A 158 19.31 -10.60 4.06
C LEU A 158 20.77 -10.24 4.29
N TRP A 159 21.22 -9.11 3.74
CA TRP A 159 22.57 -8.61 3.96
C TRP A 159 22.84 -8.31 5.43
N SER A 160 21.90 -7.63 6.10
CA SER A 160 21.97 -7.33 7.54
C SER A 160 22.08 -8.61 8.37
N SER A 161 21.20 -9.59 8.12
CA SER A 161 21.23 -10.89 8.79
C SER A 161 22.57 -11.63 8.57
N THR A 162 23.11 -11.56 7.34
CA THR A 162 24.38 -12.21 7.01
C THR A 162 25.53 -11.62 7.83
N ILE A 163 25.63 -10.29 7.92
CA ILE A 163 26.76 -9.64 8.60
C ILE A 163 26.65 -9.66 10.12
N THR A 164 25.44 -9.62 10.69
CA THR A 164 25.26 -9.52 12.15
C THR A 164 24.92 -10.84 12.84
N ILE A 165 24.43 -11.84 12.10
CA ILE A 165 24.01 -13.13 12.67
C ILE A 165 24.80 -14.27 12.05
N ALA A 166 24.67 -14.50 10.74
CA ALA A 166 25.24 -15.69 10.10
C ALA A 166 26.78 -15.73 10.14
N ASN A 167 27.44 -14.62 9.79
CA ASN A 167 28.89 -14.55 9.77
C ASN A 167 29.52 -14.65 11.17
N PRO A 168 29.03 -13.95 12.21
CA PRO A 168 29.49 -14.16 13.58
C PRO A 168 29.36 -15.60 14.04
N ILE A 169 28.21 -16.25 13.83
CA ILE A 169 28.00 -17.65 14.20
C ILE A 169 29.02 -18.57 13.49
N ALA A 170 29.23 -18.38 12.19
CA ALA A 170 30.20 -19.16 11.42
C ALA A 170 31.66 -18.97 11.91
N GLN A 171 31.95 -17.84 12.56
CA GLN A 171 33.26 -17.53 13.15
C GLN A 171 33.37 -17.94 14.63
N GLY A 172 32.35 -18.61 15.20
CA GLY A 172 32.31 -18.96 16.62
C GLY A 172 32.12 -17.75 17.55
N ARG A 173 31.60 -16.63 17.03
CA ARG A 173 31.28 -15.42 17.79
C ARG A 173 29.78 -15.34 18.08
N GLU A 174 29.42 -14.63 19.14
CA GLU A 174 28.01 -14.39 19.47
C GLU A 174 27.30 -13.53 18.40
N PRO A 175 26.06 -13.86 18.04
CA PRO A 175 25.27 -13.08 17.08
C PRO A 175 24.93 -11.69 17.64
N ASN A 176 25.16 -10.65 16.84
CA ASN A 176 24.85 -9.27 17.21
C ASN A 176 23.40 -8.91 16.83
N LEU A 177 22.44 -9.37 17.66
CA LEU A 177 21.01 -9.09 17.46
C LEU A 177 20.69 -7.59 17.51
N VAL A 178 21.38 -6.84 18.38
CA VAL A 178 21.19 -5.38 18.48
C VAL A 178 21.59 -4.70 17.17
N GLY A 179 22.72 -5.08 16.59
CA GLY A 179 23.19 -4.60 15.29
C GLY A 179 22.22 -4.95 14.16
N TYR A 180 21.67 -6.18 14.17
CA TYR A 180 20.65 -6.60 13.21
C TYR A 180 19.42 -5.69 13.27
N CYS A 181 18.86 -5.49 14.47
CA CYS A 181 17.69 -4.64 14.68
C CYS A 181 17.95 -3.18 14.27
N ALA A 182 19.13 -2.64 14.60
CA ALA A 182 19.51 -1.28 14.21
C ALA A 182 19.56 -1.10 12.68
N LEU A 183 20.19 -2.03 11.97
CA LEU A 183 20.24 -2.01 10.50
C LEU A 183 18.86 -2.22 9.87
N LEU A 184 18.05 -3.12 10.43
CA LEU A 184 16.68 -3.35 9.98
C LEU A 184 15.86 -2.07 10.03
N ILE A 185 15.94 -1.31 11.13
CA ILE A 185 15.25 -0.02 11.28
C ILE A 185 15.77 0.98 10.25
N ILE A 186 17.09 1.14 10.13
CA ILE A 186 17.72 2.10 9.20
C ILE A 186 17.31 1.79 7.75
N PHE A 187 17.42 0.54 7.31
CA PHE A 187 17.07 0.16 5.93
C PHE A 187 15.57 0.25 5.66
N SER A 188 14.73 -0.17 6.61
CA SER A 188 13.27 -0.07 6.46
C SER A 188 12.83 1.39 6.36
N MET A 189 13.36 2.25 7.22
CA MET A 189 13.07 3.68 7.18
C MET A 189 13.63 4.35 5.92
N GLY A 190 14.86 4.00 5.52
CA GLY A 190 15.49 4.51 4.30
C GLY A 190 14.69 4.17 3.03
N VAL A 191 14.27 2.91 2.87
CA VAL A 191 13.43 2.51 1.74
C VAL A 191 12.05 3.16 1.80
N PHE A 192 11.45 3.26 2.99
CA PHE A 192 10.15 3.93 3.17
C PHE A 192 10.21 5.41 2.76
N VAL A 193 11.22 6.15 3.20
CA VAL A 193 11.44 7.56 2.83
C VAL A 193 11.66 7.69 1.33
N LEU A 194 12.55 6.85 0.76
CA LEU A 194 12.82 6.83 -0.68
C LEU A 194 11.53 6.59 -1.48
N TRP A 195 10.73 5.59 -1.10
CA TRP A 195 9.45 5.30 -1.74
C TRP A 195 8.44 6.43 -1.56
N GLY A 196 8.36 7.05 -0.38
CA GLY A 196 7.51 8.23 -0.15
C GLY A 196 7.85 9.38 -1.09
N VAL A 197 9.13 9.63 -1.34
CA VAL A 197 9.64 10.68 -2.24
C VAL A 197 9.48 10.32 -3.71
N VAL A 198 9.51 9.04 -4.10
CA VAL A 198 9.42 8.64 -5.52
C VAL A 198 7.99 8.31 -5.94
N SER A 199 7.15 7.79 -5.04
CA SER A 199 5.81 7.26 -5.36
C SER A 199 4.81 8.29 -5.89
N TRP A 200 4.98 9.58 -5.59
CA TRP A 200 4.09 10.63 -6.09
C TRP A 200 4.19 10.79 -7.62
N ILE A 201 5.38 10.55 -8.19
CA ILE A 201 5.65 10.62 -9.64
C ILE A 201 4.74 9.64 -10.38
N PHE A 202 4.71 8.40 -9.91
CA PHE A 202 3.85 7.35 -10.46
C PHE A 202 2.36 7.57 -10.15
N SER A 203 2.04 8.36 -9.13
CA SER A 203 0.65 8.66 -8.77
C SER A 203 0.07 9.80 -9.61
N ILE A 204 0.89 10.79 -10.01
CA ILE A 204 0.44 11.94 -10.82
C ILE A 204 0.53 11.66 -12.33
N ALA A 205 1.48 10.84 -12.79
CA ALA A 205 1.65 10.58 -14.22
C ALA A 205 0.38 10.06 -14.93
N PRO A 206 -0.41 9.11 -14.38
CA PRO A 206 -1.66 8.69 -15.04
C PRO A 206 -2.66 9.84 -15.20
N LEU A 207 -2.74 10.72 -14.21
CA LEU A 207 -3.61 11.89 -14.28
C LEU A 207 -3.17 12.84 -15.40
N LEU A 208 -1.88 13.15 -15.48
CA LEU A 208 -1.32 14.01 -16.55
C LEU A 208 -1.53 13.40 -17.94
N ALA A 209 -1.40 12.08 -18.06
CA ALA A 209 -1.61 11.38 -19.33
C ALA A 209 -3.03 11.58 -19.87
N VAL A 210 -4.03 11.58 -18.99
CA VAL A 210 -5.44 11.78 -19.38
C VAL A 210 -5.77 13.26 -19.57
N VAL A 211 -5.29 14.15 -18.71
CA VAL A 211 -5.62 15.58 -18.84
C VAL A 211 -4.93 16.25 -20.04
N ARG A 212 -3.65 15.92 -20.30
CA ARG A 212 -2.87 16.53 -21.39
C ARG A 212 -2.77 15.65 -22.64
N GLN A 213 -3.47 14.52 -22.70
CA GLN A 213 -3.36 13.56 -23.81
C GLN A 213 -1.91 13.15 -24.12
N LEU A 214 -1.11 12.92 -23.06
CA LEU A 214 0.31 12.54 -23.19
C LEU A 214 0.49 11.03 -23.31
N THR A 215 1.60 10.63 -23.95
CA THR A 215 2.11 9.25 -23.87
C THR A 215 2.70 8.96 -22.49
N ALA A 216 2.93 7.69 -22.13
CA ALA A 216 3.45 7.33 -20.82
C ALA A 216 4.82 7.98 -20.52
N ALA A 217 5.74 7.96 -21.49
CA ALA A 217 7.06 8.56 -21.36
C ALA A 217 6.99 10.09 -21.16
N GLN A 218 6.12 10.75 -21.93
CA GLN A 218 5.88 12.19 -21.78
C GLN A 218 5.25 12.51 -20.43
N ALA A 219 4.27 11.72 -19.97
CA ALA A 219 3.61 11.94 -18.68
C ALA A 219 4.59 11.82 -17.49
N ILE A 220 5.52 10.86 -17.55
CA ILE A 220 6.59 10.73 -16.55
C ILE A 220 7.52 11.94 -16.63
N ARG A 221 8.01 12.29 -17.82
CA ARG A 221 8.91 13.45 -17.99
C ARG A 221 8.27 14.74 -17.47
N GLU A 222 6.99 14.94 -17.77
CA GLU A 222 6.23 16.10 -17.31
C GLU A 222 5.96 16.06 -15.80
N SER A 223 5.81 14.87 -15.20
CA SER A 223 5.67 14.77 -13.74
C SER A 223 6.91 15.30 -12.99
N PHE A 224 8.11 15.17 -13.56
CA PHE A 224 9.32 15.79 -13.00
C PHE A 224 9.39 17.32 -13.19
N ARG A 225 8.60 17.87 -14.12
CA ARG A 225 8.61 19.30 -14.52
C ARG A 225 7.52 20.14 -13.88
N LEU A 226 6.74 19.58 -12.94
CA LEU A 226 5.60 20.24 -12.30
C LEU A 226 5.94 21.48 -11.43
N GLY A 227 7.22 21.84 -11.27
CA GLY A 227 7.65 23.09 -10.61
C GLY A 227 7.04 23.26 -9.21
N ALA A 228 6.38 24.40 -8.96
CA ALA A 228 5.75 24.73 -7.67
C ALA A 228 4.62 23.76 -7.25
N LEU A 229 3.98 23.06 -8.21
CA LEU A 229 2.97 22.04 -7.89
C LEU A 229 3.57 20.81 -7.21
N ARG A 230 4.86 20.52 -7.47
CA ARG A 230 5.57 19.37 -6.89
C ARG A 230 5.47 19.38 -5.36
N GLN A 231 5.73 20.53 -4.73
CA GLN A 231 5.72 20.63 -3.27
C GLN A 231 4.33 20.32 -2.69
N LYS A 232 3.26 20.82 -3.32
CA LYS A 232 1.88 20.56 -2.88
C LYS A 232 1.46 19.10 -3.08
N LEU A 233 1.89 18.48 -4.17
CA LEU A 233 1.62 17.06 -4.45
C LEU A 233 2.36 16.14 -3.48
N VAL A 234 3.62 16.47 -3.16
CA VAL A 234 4.41 15.78 -2.14
C VAL A 234 3.77 15.94 -0.77
N GLU A 235 3.30 17.14 -0.40
CA GLU A 235 2.56 17.40 0.84
C GLU A 235 1.33 16.49 0.96
N ILE A 236 0.48 16.44 -0.09
CA ILE A 236 -0.68 15.55 -0.09
C ILE A 236 -0.27 14.08 -0.03
N ASN A 237 0.77 13.66 -0.76
CA ASN A 237 1.24 12.27 -0.70
C ASN A 237 1.72 11.89 0.70
N LEU A 238 2.43 12.79 1.38
CA LEU A 238 2.89 12.60 2.75
C LEU A 238 1.72 12.52 3.74
N VAL A 239 0.77 13.46 3.67
CA VAL A 239 -0.45 13.45 4.49
C VAL A 239 -1.21 12.14 4.31
N MET A 240 -1.34 11.68 3.06
CA MET A 240 -1.96 10.40 2.74
C MET A 240 -1.20 9.20 3.30
N GLY A 241 0.13 9.28 3.36
CA GLY A 241 0.96 8.30 4.05
C GLY A 241 0.65 8.24 5.55
N ILE A 242 0.58 9.41 6.22
CA ILE A 242 0.24 9.52 7.64
C ILE A 242 -1.16 8.95 7.90
N VAL A 243 -2.16 9.35 7.12
CA VAL A 243 -3.54 8.84 7.24
C VAL A 243 -3.59 7.31 7.13
N LYS A 244 -2.84 6.71 6.20
CA LYS A 244 -2.78 5.25 6.07
C LYS A 244 -2.18 4.58 7.29
N ILE A 245 -1.10 5.13 7.84
CA ILE A 245 -0.49 4.61 9.07
C ILE A 245 -1.50 4.73 10.22
N THR A 246 -2.16 5.88 10.38
CA THR A 246 -3.20 6.08 11.39
C THR A 246 -4.34 5.07 11.24
N LEU A 247 -4.81 4.80 10.02
CA LEU A 247 -5.86 3.80 9.78
C LEU A 247 -5.42 2.38 10.16
N ILE A 248 -4.16 2.02 9.88
CA ILE A 248 -3.60 0.73 10.28
C ILE A 248 -3.54 0.64 11.81
N VAL A 249 -3.01 1.68 12.48
CA VAL A 249 -2.94 1.73 13.95
C VAL A 249 -4.34 1.64 14.56
N LEU A 250 -5.32 2.36 14.00
CA LEU A 250 -6.70 2.32 14.46
C LEU A 250 -7.33 0.93 14.27
N ALA A 251 -7.08 0.28 13.13
CA ALA A 251 -7.50 -1.10 12.89
C ALA A 251 -6.86 -2.07 13.88
N MET A 252 -5.58 -1.89 14.22
CA MET A 252 -4.90 -2.69 15.24
C MET A 252 -5.51 -2.48 16.62
N VAL A 253 -5.74 -1.23 17.03
CA VAL A 253 -6.35 -0.89 18.32
C VAL A 253 -7.75 -1.50 18.42
N PHE A 254 -8.59 -1.32 17.41
CA PHE A 254 -9.92 -1.94 17.39
C PHE A 254 -9.86 -3.46 17.32
N SER A 255 -8.85 -4.06 16.68
CA SER A 255 -8.69 -5.52 16.71
C SER A 255 -8.31 -6.04 18.10
N ALA A 256 -7.65 -5.21 18.91
CA ALA A 256 -7.23 -5.52 20.27
C ALA A 256 -8.29 -5.19 21.34
N THR A 257 -9.31 -4.38 21.05
CA THR A 257 -10.34 -4.00 22.05
C THR A 257 -11.10 -5.17 22.68
N PRO A 258 -11.31 -6.33 22.03
CA PRO A 258 -11.94 -7.48 22.69
C PRO A 258 -11.03 -8.24 23.66
N LEU A 259 -9.71 -8.02 23.64
CA LEU A 259 -8.75 -8.82 24.44
C LEU A 259 -9.01 -8.75 25.96
N PRO A 260 -9.37 -7.60 26.57
CA PRO A 260 -9.72 -7.54 27.99
C PRO A 260 -10.99 -8.33 28.34
N PHE A 261 -11.81 -8.68 27.34
CA PHE A 261 -13.08 -9.39 27.49
C PHE A 261 -12.97 -10.87 27.11
N GLN A 262 -11.76 -11.44 27.09
CA GLN A 262 -11.53 -12.86 26.75
C GLN A 262 -12.35 -13.85 27.57
N SER A 263 -12.74 -13.51 28.81
CA SER A 263 -13.58 -14.38 29.65
C SER A 263 -15.03 -14.47 29.19
N VAL A 264 -15.50 -13.55 28.33
CA VAL A 264 -16.88 -13.48 27.82
C VAL A 264 -16.96 -13.49 26.29
N ALA A 265 -15.85 -13.26 25.60
CA ALA A 265 -15.78 -13.27 24.15
C ALA A 265 -15.72 -14.70 23.61
N THR A 266 -16.65 -15.04 22.71
CA THR A 266 -16.59 -16.30 21.97
C THR A 266 -15.69 -16.18 20.74
N ASP A 267 -15.13 -17.29 20.27
CA ASP A 267 -14.31 -17.32 19.04
C ASP A 267 -15.08 -16.76 17.83
N SER A 268 -16.36 -17.10 17.71
CA SER A 268 -17.25 -16.59 16.66
C SER A 268 -17.40 -15.07 16.71
N PHE A 269 -17.52 -14.50 17.92
CA PHE A 269 -17.56 -13.06 18.10
C PHE A 269 -16.24 -12.40 17.66
N LEU A 270 -15.08 -12.96 18.06
CA LEU A 270 -13.77 -12.41 17.67
C LEU A 270 -13.57 -12.41 16.15
N HIS A 271 -13.90 -13.51 15.48
CA HIS A 271 -13.81 -13.58 14.01
C HIS A 271 -14.72 -12.58 13.32
N THR A 272 -15.96 -12.45 13.79
CA THR A 272 -16.93 -11.48 13.24
C THR A 272 -16.47 -10.04 13.47
N TRP A 273 -15.92 -9.76 14.65
CA TRP A 273 -15.38 -8.45 15.00
C TRP A 273 -14.19 -8.08 14.13
N TRP A 274 -13.20 -8.96 13.99
CA TRP A 274 -12.04 -8.72 13.13
C TRP A 274 -12.42 -8.58 11.66
N ALA A 275 -13.39 -9.36 11.18
CA ALA A 275 -13.96 -9.18 9.85
C ALA A 275 -14.58 -7.79 9.70
N GLY A 276 -15.39 -7.34 10.66
CA GLY A 276 -15.99 -6.01 10.68
C GLY A 276 -14.95 -4.88 10.66
N VAL A 277 -13.93 -4.95 11.52
CA VAL A 277 -12.83 -3.97 11.57
C VAL A 277 -12.05 -3.94 10.25
N THR A 278 -11.78 -5.11 9.66
CA THR A 278 -11.10 -5.22 8.36
C THR A 278 -11.91 -4.58 7.25
N VAL A 279 -13.21 -4.84 7.18
CA VAL A 279 -14.12 -4.23 6.19
C VAL A 279 -14.17 -2.71 6.38
N ALA A 280 -14.30 -2.22 7.61
CA ALA A 280 -14.29 -0.79 7.91
C ALA A 280 -12.97 -0.12 7.49
N TYR A 281 -11.83 -0.76 7.76
CA TYR A 281 -10.53 -0.31 7.31
C TYR A 281 -10.44 -0.21 5.78
N LEU A 282 -10.91 -1.23 5.05
CA LEU A 282 -10.88 -1.24 3.59
C LEU A 282 -11.74 -0.10 3.00
N ILE A 283 -12.97 0.09 3.52
CA ILE A 283 -13.86 1.17 3.09
C ILE A 283 -13.22 2.54 3.35
N ALA A 284 -12.66 2.76 4.54
CA ALA A 284 -11.99 4.01 4.88
C ALA A 284 -10.77 4.26 3.98
N SER A 285 -9.95 3.23 3.75
CA SER A 285 -8.79 3.30 2.84
C SER A 285 -9.21 3.69 1.42
N ASP A 286 -10.29 3.09 0.90
CA ASP A 286 -10.83 3.37 -0.43
C ASP A 286 -11.36 4.81 -0.56
N PHE A 287 -12.03 5.32 0.48
CA PHE A 287 -12.44 6.71 0.55
C PHE A 287 -11.26 7.67 0.37
N PHE A 288 -10.17 7.49 1.14
CA PHE A 288 -9.00 8.36 1.04
C PHE A 288 -8.28 8.22 -0.31
N HIS A 289 -8.34 7.03 -0.91
CA HIS A 289 -7.82 6.81 -2.26
C HIS A 289 -8.55 7.66 -3.31
N VAL A 290 -9.88 7.78 -3.23
CA VAL A 290 -10.68 8.67 -4.09
C VAL A 290 -10.37 10.14 -3.78
N ALA A 291 -10.31 10.51 -2.49
CA ALA A 291 -10.01 11.88 -2.09
C ALA A 291 -8.67 12.39 -2.61
N ARG A 292 -7.63 11.54 -2.58
CA ARG A 292 -6.34 11.87 -3.16
C ARG A 292 -6.42 12.11 -4.67
N ALA A 293 -7.14 11.27 -5.41
CA ALA A 293 -7.27 11.40 -6.86
C ALA A 293 -7.99 12.71 -7.24
N VAL A 294 -9.09 13.03 -6.56
CA VAL A 294 -9.83 14.27 -6.74
C VAL A 294 -8.96 15.49 -6.38
N ALA A 295 -8.18 15.41 -5.28
CA ALA A 295 -7.32 16.51 -4.86
C ALA A 295 -6.25 16.82 -5.92
N TYR A 296 -5.66 15.78 -6.53
CA TYR A 296 -4.69 15.96 -7.61
C TYR A 296 -5.33 16.61 -8.85
N LEU A 297 -6.53 16.19 -9.25
CA LEU A 297 -7.24 16.79 -10.37
C LEU A 297 -7.58 18.26 -10.11
N GLN A 298 -8.11 18.58 -8.93
CA GLN A 298 -8.46 19.94 -8.56
C GLN A 298 -7.24 20.86 -8.49
N LEU A 299 -6.13 20.40 -7.89
CA LEU A 299 -4.89 21.16 -7.83
C LEU A 299 -4.31 21.42 -9.21
N TYR A 300 -4.34 20.41 -10.08
CA TYR A 300 -3.83 20.55 -11.43
C TYR A 300 -4.66 21.56 -12.24
N ARG A 301 -6.00 21.44 -12.23
CA ARG A 301 -6.89 22.36 -12.95
C ARG A 301 -6.71 23.81 -12.51
N ARG A 302 -6.59 24.06 -11.20
CA ARG A 302 -6.36 25.42 -10.64
C ARG A 302 -5.01 26.05 -11.03
N ALA A 303 -4.07 25.26 -11.53
CA ALA A 303 -2.77 25.75 -11.92
C ALA A 303 -2.62 25.90 -13.44
N THR A 304 -3.57 25.37 -14.22
CA THR A 304 -3.57 25.48 -15.68
C THR A 304 -4.73 26.30 -16.25
N GLY A 305 -5.78 26.55 -15.46
CA GLY A 305 -6.83 27.52 -15.75
C GLY A 305 -6.58 28.81 -14.98
#